data_AF-A0A3P7WDS2-F1
#
_entry.id   AF-A0A3P7WDS2-F1
#
_cell.length_a   1.000
_cell.length_b   1.000
_cell.length_c   1.000
_cell.angle_alpha   90.00
_cell.angle_beta   90.00
_cell.angle_gamma   90.00
#
_symmetry.space_group_name_H-M   'P 1'
#
loop_
_entity.id
_entity.type
_entity.pdbx_description
1 polymer ?
#
loop_
_entity_poly.entity_id
_entity_poly.type
_entity_poly.pdbx_seq_one_letter_code
_entity_poly.pdbx_strand_id
1 'polypeptide(L)'
;MYIRSTDVNRTLISAMANLAGMYPTGIPGKDYPEYKQWPSHWTPIPIHTIDNEEDFVGNVFSRCPRVDQLTAIIRCSKHYRDIADENKDFFDYVSKKSGMKVNLANVHTINDIHYAEMMHNLSQPSWITDDVSKKLSNLSMITSEFIYGISEPYLPELIKLRGGKAFAIICKPLLKFINNY
;
A
#
# COMPACT_ATOMS: atom_id res chain seq x y z
N MET A 1 22.21 12.41 3.35
CA MET A 1 21.09 11.69 2.71
C MET A 1 20.40 10.86 3.78
N TYR A 2 19.08 10.77 3.77
CA TYR A 2 18.31 9.99 4.74
C TYR A 2 17.30 9.12 3.99
N ILE A 3 17.36 7.81 4.18
CA ILE A 3 16.46 6.85 3.55
C ILE A 3 15.68 6.15 4.65
N ARG A 4 14.36 6.07 4.45
CA ARG A 4 13.46 5.38 5.35
C ARG A 4 12.57 4.45 4.55
N SER A 5 12.38 3.23 5.05
CA SER A 5 11.42 2.27 4.52
C SER A 5 10.53 1.76 5.65
N THR A 6 9.41 1.12 5.31
CA THR A 6 8.63 0.36 6.29
C THR A 6 9.34 -0.95 6.64
N ASP A 7 9.07 -1.51 7.81
CA ASP A 7 9.65 -2.78 8.24
C ASP A 7 8.95 -3.98 7.62
N VAL A 8 9.11 -4.11 6.30
CA VAL A 8 8.62 -5.24 5.52
C VAL A 8 9.67 -5.62 4.49
N ASN A 9 9.98 -6.91 4.36
CA ASN A 9 11.03 -7.40 3.45
C ASN A 9 10.93 -6.80 2.04
N ARG A 10 9.72 -6.78 1.45
CA ARG A 10 9.53 -6.24 0.10
C ARG A 10 9.94 -4.76 -0.02
N THR A 11 9.65 -3.93 0.98
CA THR A 11 9.95 -2.49 0.93
C THR A 11 11.40 -2.19 1.27
N LEU A 12 12.03 -2.97 2.16
CA LEU A 12 13.47 -2.89 2.44
C LEU A 12 14.29 -3.32 1.22
N ILE A 13 13.94 -4.45 0.60
CA ILE A 13 14.62 -4.95 -0.61
C ILE A 13 14.43 -4.00 -1.78
N SER A 14 13.23 -3.45 -1.98
CA SER A 14 13.00 -2.41 -3.01
C SER A 14 13.85 -1.17 -2.76
N ALA A 15 13.98 -0.71 -1.51
CA ALA A 15 14.84 0.43 -1.18
C ALA A 15 16.32 0.12 -1.46
N MET A 16 16.81 -1.07 -1.09
CA MET A 16 18.17 -1.51 -1.40
C MET A 16 18.44 -1.56 -2.90
N ALA A 17 17.51 -2.15 -3.68
CA ALA A 17 17.63 -2.24 -5.13
C ALA A 17 17.64 -0.85 -5.80
N ASN A 18 16.77 0.06 -5.33
CA ASN A 18 16.74 1.43 -5.81
C ASN A 18 18.07 2.15 -5.55
N LEU A 19 18.61 2.03 -4.32
CA LEU A 19 19.86 2.67 -3.94
C LEU A 19 21.08 2.13 -4.68
N ALA A 20 21.09 0.82 -4.97
CA ALA A 20 22.14 0.22 -5.80
C ALA A 20 22.15 0.82 -7.22
N GLY A 21 20.97 1.12 -7.79
CA GLY A 21 20.85 1.80 -9.08
C GLY A 21 21.17 3.31 -9.02
N MET A 22 20.82 3.98 -7.92
CA MET A 22 21.04 5.42 -7.75
C MET A 22 22.51 5.78 -7.46
N TYR A 23 23.25 4.89 -6.79
CA TYR A 23 24.66 5.11 -6.42
C TYR A 23 25.59 3.97 -6.88
N PRO A 24 25.75 3.77 -8.20
CA PRO A 24 26.52 2.65 -8.74
C PRO A 24 28.04 2.85 -8.69
N THR A 25 28.52 4.07 -8.42
CA THR A 25 29.93 4.47 -8.54
C THR A 25 30.56 4.87 -7.20
N GLY A 26 30.48 4.01 -6.19
CA GLY A 26 31.24 4.18 -4.95
C GLY A 26 32.75 4.01 -5.15
N ILE A 27 33.56 4.61 -4.29
CA ILE A 27 35.02 4.52 -4.28
C ILE A 27 35.48 3.37 -3.36
N PRO A 28 36.22 2.35 -3.86
CA PRO A 28 36.81 1.31 -3.02
C PRO A 28 37.69 1.89 -1.91
N GLY A 29 37.61 1.31 -0.72
CA GLY A 29 38.38 1.74 0.45
C GLY A 29 37.83 2.99 1.15
N LYS A 30 36.82 3.66 0.56
CA LYS A 30 36.15 4.84 1.12
C LYS A 30 34.66 4.61 1.33
N ASP A 31 33.94 4.28 0.26
CA ASP A 31 32.48 4.11 0.29
C ASP A 31 32.09 2.64 0.51
N TYR A 32 33.00 1.70 0.18
CA TYR A 32 32.87 0.28 0.49
C TYR A 32 34.25 -0.38 0.68
N PRO A 33 34.34 -1.57 1.33
CA PRO A 33 35.60 -2.26 1.54
C PRO A 33 36.35 -2.59 0.23
N GLU A 34 37.64 -2.26 0.16
CA GLU A 34 38.52 -2.69 -0.94
C GLU A 34 38.92 -4.16 -0.74
N TYR A 35 37.93 -5.06 -0.87
CA TYR A 35 38.10 -6.49 -0.68
C TYR A 35 37.61 -7.26 -1.91
N LYS A 36 38.39 -8.27 -2.35
CA LYS A 36 38.13 -9.01 -3.60
C LYS A 36 36.75 -9.67 -3.67
N GLN A 37 36.15 -10.02 -2.53
CA GLN A 37 34.81 -10.63 -2.47
C GLN A 37 33.68 -9.61 -2.37
N TRP A 38 33.99 -8.31 -2.23
CA TRP A 38 32.97 -7.28 -2.19
C TRP A 38 32.45 -6.98 -3.61
N PRO A 39 31.13 -6.79 -3.82
CA PRO A 39 30.61 -6.43 -5.14
C PRO A 39 31.12 -5.06 -5.61
N SER A 40 31.68 -4.98 -6.81
CA SER A 40 32.37 -3.78 -7.34
C SER A 40 31.47 -2.55 -7.59
N HIS A 41 30.15 -2.71 -7.51
CA HIS A 41 29.15 -1.67 -7.80
C HIS A 41 28.07 -1.58 -6.73
N TRP A 42 28.39 -2.01 -5.50
CA TRP A 42 27.47 -1.90 -4.38
C TRP A 42 28.04 -1.03 -3.28
N THR A 43 27.47 0.16 -3.15
CA THR A 43 27.72 1.07 -2.03
C THR A 43 26.66 0.79 -0.96
N PRO A 44 27.05 0.34 0.24
CA PRO A 44 26.10 0.14 1.33
C PRO A 44 25.59 1.48 1.80
N ILE A 45 24.28 1.72 1.66
CA ILE A 45 23.63 2.95 2.09
C ILE A 45 22.62 2.59 3.19
N PRO A 46 22.67 3.25 4.36
CA PRO A 46 21.80 2.92 5.47
C PRO A 46 20.34 3.21 5.13
N ILE A 47 19.48 2.23 5.40
CA ILE A 47 18.02 2.35 5.32
C ILE A 47 17.49 2.28 6.75
N HIS A 48 16.85 3.34 7.20
CA HIS A 48 16.22 3.38 8.50
C HIS A 48 14.83 2.76 8.42
N THR A 49 14.46 1.99 9.44
CA THR A 49 13.13 1.41 9.58
C THR A 49 12.67 1.55 11.03
N ILE A 50 11.36 1.40 11.24
CA ILE A 50 10.71 1.33 12.55
C ILE A 50 9.81 0.10 12.49
N ASP A 51 9.70 -0.61 13.61
CA ASP A 51 8.77 -1.74 13.74
C ASP A 51 7.41 -1.39 13.13
N ASN A 52 6.88 -2.30 12.30
CA ASN A 52 5.74 -2.00 11.45
C ASN A 52 4.45 -1.70 12.24
N GLU A 53 4.30 -2.22 13.46
CA GLU A 53 3.15 -1.92 14.32
C GLU A 53 3.25 -0.51 14.92
N GLU A 54 4.46 -0.03 15.17
CA GLU A 54 4.77 1.29 15.71
C GLU A 54 4.99 2.36 14.62
N ASP A 55 5.06 1.96 13.34
CA ASP A 55 5.31 2.87 12.22
C ASP A 55 4.07 3.68 11.80
N PHE A 56 3.69 4.69 12.59
CA PHE A 56 2.57 5.58 12.24
C PHE A 56 2.82 6.52 11.04
N VAL A 57 3.95 6.42 10.36
CA VAL A 57 4.31 7.29 9.22
C VAL A 57 4.32 6.53 7.91
N GLY A 58 5.07 5.43 7.87
CA GLY A 58 5.23 4.57 6.71
C GLY A 58 4.10 3.56 6.59
N ASN A 59 3.55 3.09 7.72
CA ASN A 59 2.38 2.23 7.74
C ASN A 59 1.10 3.06 7.97
N VAL A 60 0.44 3.45 6.89
CA VAL A 60 -0.84 4.19 6.91
C VAL A 60 -2.01 3.36 7.48
N PHE A 61 -1.75 2.09 7.79
CA PHE A 61 -2.69 1.14 8.40
C PHE A 61 -2.30 0.77 9.84
N SER A 62 -1.34 1.46 10.46
CA SER A 62 -1.04 1.29 11.88
C SER A 62 -2.29 1.49 12.75
N ARG A 63 -2.33 0.78 13.88
CA ARG A 63 -3.50 0.72 14.77
C ARG A 63 -3.92 2.13 15.21
N CYS A 64 -5.17 2.49 14.89
CA CYS A 64 -5.75 3.79 15.24
C CYS A 64 -7.23 3.62 15.56
N PRO A 65 -7.63 3.65 16.86
CA PRO A 65 -9.02 3.47 17.26
C PRO A 65 -9.99 4.46 16.60
N ARG A 66 -9.51 5.66 16.27
CA ARG A 66 -10.33 6.66 15.57
C ARG A 66 -10.60 6.27 14.11
N VAL A 67 -9.64 5.66 13.41
CA VAL A 67 -9.85 5.13 12.06
C VAL A 67 -10.88 4.00 12.07
N ASP A 68 -10.89 3.15 13.10
CA ASP A 68 -11.90 2.09 13.24
C ASP A 68 -13.30 2.67 13.39
N GLN A 69 -13.47 3.71 14.20
CA GLN A 69 -14.74 4.43 14.37
C GLN A 69 -15.22 5.08 13.06
N LEU A 70 -14.32 5.77 12.34
CA LEU A 70 -14.66 6.42 11.07
C LEU A 70 -15.01 5.38 10.00
N THR A 71 -14.31 4.25 9.98
CA THR A 71 -14.60 3.13 9.08
C THR A 71 -15.97 2.51 9.40
N ALA A 72 -16.35 2.40 10.67
CA ALA A 72 -17.68 1.95 11.06
C ALA A 72 -18.78 2.93 10.57
N ILE A 73 -18.55 4.24 10.70
CA ILE A 73 -19.45 5.27 10.17
C ILE A 73 -19.65 5.11 8.65
N ILE A 74 -18.56 4.91 7.90
CA ILE A 74 -18.61 4.64 6.46
C ILE A 74 -19.44 3.40 6.16
N ARG A 75 -19.17 2.29 6.84
CA ARG A 75 -19.90 1.02 6.63
C ARG A 75 -21.39 1.12 6.95
N CYS A 76 -21.76 2.03 7.84
CA CYS A 76 -23.14 2.35 8.18
C CYS A 76 -23.76 3.44 7.27
N SER A 77 -23.05 3.97 6.28
CA SER A 77 -23.61 4.96 5.36
C SER A 77 -24.58 4.32 4.37
N LYS A 78 -25.49 5.13 3.83
CA LYS A 78 -26.42 4.67 2.78
C LYS A 78 -25.63 4.22 1.54
N HIS A 79 -24.71 5.05 1.08
CA HIS A 79 -23.92 4.79 -0.12
C HIS A 79 -23.12 3.48 -0.05
N TYR A 80 -22.45 3.20 1.08
CA TYR A 80 -21.74 1.94 1.27
C TYR A 80 -22.69 0.74 1.21
N ARG A 81 -23.85 0.83 1.89
CA ARG A 81 -24.85 -0.24 1.89
C ARG A 81 -25.46 -0.47 0.52
N ASP A 82 -25.78 0.59 -0.21
CA ASP A 82 -26.34 0.48 -1.56
C ASP A 82 -25.38 -0.30 -2.48
N ILE A 83 -24.09 0.08 -2.52
CA ILE A 83 -23.09 -0.64 -3.33
C ILE A 83 -22.93 -2.09 -2.85
N ALA A 84 -22.93 -2.32 -1.53
CA ALA A 84 -22.81 -3.66 -0.99
C ALA A 84 -24.01 -4.56 -1.38
N ASP A 85 -25.22 -4.02 -1.32
CA ASP A 85 -26.47 -4.72 -1.64
C ASP A 85 -26.61 -4.95 -3.14
N GLU A 86 -26.28 -3.96 -3.98
CA GLU A 86 -26.27 -4.07 -5.45
C GLU A 86 -25.29 -5.15 -5.95
N ASN A 87 -24.24 -5.43 -5.19
CA ASN A 87 -23.20 -6.39 -5.56
C ASN A 87 -23.23 -7.70 -4.75
N LYS A 88 -24.28 -7.91 -3.96
CA LYS A 88 -24.41 -9.08 -3.08
C LYS A 88 -24.25 -10.41 -3.81
N ASP A 89 -24.98 -10.61 -4.92
CA ASP A 89 -24.91 -11.85 -5.70
C ASP A 89 -23.51 -12.10 -6.27
N PHE A 90 -22.80 -11.03 -6.63
CA PHE A 90 -21.42 -11.14 -7.09
C PHE A 90 -20.48 -11.54 -5.95
N PHE A 91 -20.63 -10.94 -4.77
CA PHE A 91 -19.86 -11.34 -3.60
C PHE A 91 -20.13 -12.79 -3.19
N ASP A 92 -21.39 -13.24 -3.24
CA ASP A 92 -21.75 -14.63 -2.96
C ASP A 92 -21.16 -15.59 -3.99
N TYR A 93 -21.18 -15.23 -5.28
CA TYR A 93 -20.53 -15.97 -6.35
C TYR A 93 -19.02 -16.12 -6.13
N VAL A 94 -18.31 -15.00 -5.90
CA VAL A 94 -16.87 -15.02 -5.66
C VAL A 94 -16.55 -15.77 -4.36
N SER A 95 -17.39 -15.63 -3.32
CA SER A 95 -17.19 -16.36 -2.07
C SER A 95 -17.25 -17.88 -2.27
N LYS A 96 -18.27 -18.34 -3.02
CA LYS A 96 -18.43 -19.76 -3.34
C LYS A 96 -17.27 -20.29 -4.18
N LYS A 97 -16.75 -19.49 -5.11
CA LYS A 97 -15.68 -19.91 -6.03
C LYS A 97 -14.28 -19.87 -5.40
N SER A 98 -14.02 -18.88 -4.55
CA SER A 98 -12.73 -18.69 -3.88
C SER A 98 -12.59 -19.47 -2.57
N GLY A 99 -13.71 -19.86 -1.94
CA GLY A 99 -13.72 -20.45 -0.60
C GLY A 99 -13.49 -19.44 0.52
N MET A 100 -13.32 -18.15 0.21
CA MET A 100 -13.19 -17.06 1.18
C MET A 100 -14.50 -16.30 1.28
N LYS A 101 -14.93 -15.89 2.48
CA LYS A 101 -16.08 -14.98 2.60
C LYS A 101 -15.70 -13.61 2.05
N VAL A 102 -16.28 -13.24 0.91
CA VAL A 102 -16.04 -11.98 0.21
C VAL A 102 -17.21 -11.02 0.44
N ASN A 103 -16.88 -9.74 0.60
CA ASN A 103 -17.81 -8.61 0.64
C ASN A 103 -17.08 -7.34 0.19
N LEU A 104 -17.78 -6.21 0.18
CA LEU A 104 -17.21 -4.94 -0.24
C LEU A 104 -15.95 -4.54 0.55
N ALA A 105 -15.81 -4.92 1.83
CA ALA A 105 -14.64 -4.56 2.62
C ALA A 105 -13.36 -5.34 2.26
N ASN A 106 -13.45 -6.51 1.63
CA ASN A 106 -12.31 -7.39 1.36
C ASN A 106 -12.21 -7.91 -0.08
N VAL A 107 -13.07 -7.48 -0.98
CA VAL A 107 -13.03 -7.88 -2.41
C VAL A 107 -11.68 -7.58 -3.07
N HIS A 108 -11.00 -6.51 -2.63
CA HIS A 108 -9.66 -6.14 -3.10
C HIS A 108 -8.62 -7.25 -2.92
N THR A 109 -8.77 -8.12 -1.91
CA THR A 109 -7.86 -9.26 -1.72
C THR A 109 -7.91 -10.23 -2.89
N ILE A 110 -9.10 -10.53 -3.42
CA ILE A 110 -9.23 -11.42 -4.59
C ILE A 110 -8.68 -10.75 -5.84
N ASN A 111 -8.93 -9.44 -6.01
CA ASN A 111 -8.40 -8.67 -7.12
C ASN A 111 -6.86 -8.64 -7.11
N ASP A 112 -6.24 -8.40 -5.95
CA ASP A 112 -4.79 -8.35 -5.81
C ASP A 112 -4.13 -9.70 -6.16
N ILE A 113 -4.73 -10.81 -5.70
CA ILE A 113 -4.27 -12.16 -6.05
C ILE A 113 -4.37 -12.37 -7.56
N HIS A 114 -5.55 -12.13 -8.14
CA HIS A 114 -5.77 -12.27 -9.59
C HIS A 114 -4.78 -11.43 -10.41
N TYR A 115 -4.58 -10.17 -10.02
CA TYR A 115 -3.66 -9.26 -10.70
C TYR A 115 -2.21 -9.72 -10.62
N ALA A 116 -1.75 -10.14 -9.44
CA ALA A 116 -0.39 -10.63 -9.26
C ALA A 116 -0.14 -11.91 -10.08
N GLU A 117 -1.08 -12.86 -10.06
CA GLU A 117 -0.96 -14.10 -10.84
C GLU A 117 -0.91 -13.84 -12.34
N MET A 118 -1.78 -12.95 -12.85
CA MET A 118 -1.75 -12.52 -14.25
C MET A 118 -0.42 -11.87 -14.63
N MET A 119 0.13 -11.02 -13.76
CA MET A 119 1.42 -10.37 -14.00
C MET A 119 2.60 -11.35 -14.05
N HIS A 120 2.44 -12.52 -13.46
CA HIS A 120 3.41 -13.61 -13.47
C HIS A 120 3.05 -14.73 -14.47
N ASN A 121 2.13 -14.48 -15.41
CA ASN A 121 1.67 -15.42 -16.43
C ASN A 121 1.17 -16.77 -15.86
N LEU A 122 0.59 -16.75 -14.66
CA LEU A 122 0.00 -17.93 -14.05
C LEU A 122 -1.39 -18.20 -14.63
N SER A 123 -1.74 -19.48 -14.74
CA SER A 123 -3.06 -19.89 -15.23
C SER A 123 -4.15 -19.45 -14.27
N GLN A 124 -5.22 -18.89 -14.82
CA GLN A 124 -6.37 -18.44 -14.04
C GLN A 124 -7.46 -19.50 -13.98
N PRO A 125 -8.21 -19.58 -12.87
CA PRO A 125 -9.33 -20.48 -12.79
C PRO A 125 -10.44 -20.02 -13.76
N SER A 126 -11.11 -20.98 -14.39
CA SER A 126 -12.07 -20.74 -15.48
C SER A 126 -13.27 -19.85 -15.11
N TRP A 127 -13.51 -19.63 -13.82
CA TRP A 127 -14.60 -18.80 -13.32
C TRP A 127 -14.25 -17.31 -13.26
N ILE A 128 -12.97 -16.94 -13.36
CA ILE A 128 -12.52 -15.54 -13.51
C ILE A 128 -12.51 -15.23 -15.01
N THR A 129 -13.67 -14.83 -15.51
CA THR A 129 -13.81 -14.28 -16.86
C THR A 129 -13.37 -12.81 -16.89
N ASP A 130 -13.24 -12.23 -18.10
CA ASP A 130 -12.94 -10.81 -18.26
C ASP A 130 -13.92 -9.90 -17.50
N ASP A 131 -15.21 -10.26 -17.46
CA ASP A 131 -16.22 -9.49 -16.75
C ASP A 131 -16.07 -9.60 -15.23
N VAL A 132 -15.71 -10.79 -14.72
CA VAL A 132 -15.41 -10.98 -13.30
C VAL A 132 -14.15 -10.19 -12.92
N SER A 133 -13.10 -10.24 -13.75
CA SER A 133 -11.86 -9.48 -13.55
C SER A 133 -12.10 -7.96 -13.51
N LYS A 134 -12.83 -7.42 -14.49
CA LYS A 134 -13.23 -6.01 -14.52
C LYS A 134 -14.03 -5.61 -13.29
N LYS A 135 -14.99 -6.46 -12.88
CA LYS A 135 -15.84 -6.18 -11.72
C LYS A 135 -15.06 -6.23 -10.40
N LEU A 136 -14.12 -7.16 -10.24
CA LEU A 136 -13.19 -7.20 -9.12
C LEU A 136 -12.36 -5.91 -9.04
N SER A 137 -11.77 -5.49 -10.16
CA SER A 137 -10.96 -4.27 -10.24
C SER A 137 -11.77 -3.03 -9.86
N ASN A 138 -12.95 -2.84 -10.47
CA ASN A 138 -13.82 -1.70 -10.20
C ASN A 138 -14.24 -1.64 -8.72
N LEU A 139 -14.68 -2.77 -8.15
CA LEU A 139 -15.08 -2.81 -6.73
C LEU A 139 -13.89 -2.58 -5.79
N SER A 140 -12.67 -2.96 -6.19
CA SER A 140 -11.45 -2.70 -5.42
C SER A 140 -11.08 -1.21 -5.42
N MET A 141 -11.28 -0.53 -6.54
CA MET A 141 -11.12 0.93 -6.63
C MET A 141 -12.13 1.64 -5.72
N ILE A 142 -13.41 1.27 -5.80
CA ILE A 142 -14.47 1.81 -4.93
C ILE A 142 -14.14 1.55 -3.45
N THR A 143 -13.66 0.35 -3.11
CA THR A 143 -13.25 0.00 -1.74
C THR A 143 -12.12 0.90 -1.25
N SER A 144 -11.19 1.26 -2.14
CA SER A 144 -10.08 2.17 -1.81
C SER A 144 -10.60 3.56 -1.46
N GLU A 145 -11.62 4.06 -2.14
CA GLU A 145 -12.23 5.36 -1.81
C GLU A 145 -12.78 5.39 -0.38
N PHE A 146 -13.46 4.32 0.03
CA PHE A 146 -13.93 4.15 1.41
C PHE A 146 -12.78 4.05 2.41
N ILE A 147 -11.72 3.29 2.10
CA ILE A 147 -10.56 3.09 2.98
C ILE A 147 -9.84 4.42 3.28
N TYR A 148 -9.78 5.31 2.29
CA TYR A 148 -9.11 6.60 2.40
C TYR A 148 -10.04 7.74 2.80
N GLY A 149 -11.36 7.52 2.86
CA GLY A 149 -12.34 8.54 3.27
C GLY A 149 -12.65 9.59 2.19
N ILE A 150 -12.40 9.24 0.92
CA ILE A 150 -12.72 10.09 -0.24
C ILE A 150 -14.05 9.70 -0.92
N SER A 151 -14.74 8.70 -0.38
CA SER A 151 -16.09 8.25 -0.77
C SER A 151 -17.20 9.17 -0.24
N GLU A 152 -18.47 8.80 -0.45
CA GLU A 152 -19.61 9.31 0.31
C GLU A 152 -19.95 8.43 1.54
N PRO A 153 -20.03 8.98 2.77
CA PRO A 153 -19.77 10.36 3.14
C PRO A 153 -18.27 10.69 3.07
N TYR A 154 -17.97 11.93 2.69
CA TYR A 154 -16.61 12.43 2.64
C TYR A 154 -16.07 12.65 4.06
N LEU A 155 -14.94 12.02 4.41
CA LEU A 155 -14.36 12.04 5.75
C LEU A 155 -12.94 12.62 5.76
N PRO A 156 -12.77 13.96 5.80
CA PRO A 156 -11.45 14.61 5.86
C PRO A 156 -10.58 14.16 7.01
N GLU A 157 -11.20 13.80 8.15
CA GLU A 157 -10.48 13.29 9.31
C GLU A 157 -9.79 11.96 8.99
N LEU A 158 -10.45 11.06 8.26
CA LEU A 158 -9.87 9.77 7.86
C LEU A 158 -8.70 9.98 6.88
N ILE A 159 -8.84 10.90 5.92
CA ILE A 159 -7.77 11.26 4.99
C ILE A 159 -6.51 11.71 5.76
N LYS A 160 -6.68 12.58 6.76
CA LYS A 160 -5.59 13.07 7.63
C LYS A 160 -4.96 11.94 8.44
N LEU A 161 -5.76 11.00 8.94
CA LEU A 161 -5.27 9.87 9.74
C LEU A 161 -4.54 8.82 8.91
N ARG A 162 -4.87 8.66 7.62
CA ARG A 162 -4.18 7.77 6.68
C ARG A 162 -2.88 8.38 6.17
N GLY A 163 -2.96 9.51 5.46
CA GLY A 163 -1.82 10.09 4.74
C GLY A 163 -1.16 11.29 5.40
N GLY A 164 -1.82 11.92 6.38
CA GLY A 164 -1.40 13.23 6.91
C GLY A 164 -0.04 13.22 7.60
N LYS A 165 0.32 12.14 8.30
CA LYS A 165 1.63 12.00 8.97
C LYS A 165 2.78 11.90 7.95
N ALA A 166 2.60 11.08 6.90
CA ALA A 166 3.56 10.97 5.80
C ALA A 166 3.72 12.31 5.08
N PHE A 167 2.60 12.97 4.74
CA PHE A 167 2.61 14.29 4.11
C PHE A 167 3.36 15.34 4.96
N ALA A 168 3.10 15.40 6.26
CA ALA A 168 3.78 16.32 7.16
C ALA A 168 5.29 16.11 7.20
N ILE A 169 5.77 14.87 7.08
CA ILE A 169 7.21 14.55 7.06
C ILE A 169 7.87 14.99 5.76
N ILE A 170 7.16 14.97 4.64
CA ILE A 170 7.65 15.48 3.36
C ILE A 170 7.67 17.01 3.37
N CYS A 171 6.63 17.67 3.88
CA CYS A 171 6.49 19.12 3.83
C CYS A 171 7.41 19.87 4.81
N LYS A 172 7.67 19.35 6.01
CA LYS A 172 8.48 20.05 7.02
C LYS A 172 9.89 20.40 6.53
N PRO A 173 10.68 19.46 5.95
CA PRO A 173 11.98 19.77 5.37
C PRO A 173 11.90 20.76 4.20
N LEU A 174 10.89 20.64 3.34
CA LEU A 174 10.69 21.54 2.20
C LEU A 174 10.44 22.99 2.65
N LEU A 175 9.56 23.19 3.62
CA LEU A 175 9.29 24.52 4.19
C LEU A 175 10.54 25.10 4.86
N LYS A 176 11.31 24.26 5.57
CA LYS A 176 12.59 24.68 6.15
C LYS A 176 13.60 25.07 5.07
N PHE A 177 13.65 24.35 3.96
CA PHE A 177 14.52 24.70 2.84
C PHE A 177 14.12 26.05 2.26
N ILE A 178 12.84 26.23 1.93
CA ILE A 178 12.32 27.48 1.35
C ILE A 178 12.56 28.68 2.27
N ASN A 179 12.35 28.54 3.58
CA ASN A 179 12.48 29.65 4.53
C ASN A 179 13.93 29.99 4.94
N ASN A 180 14.91 29.16 4.56
CA ASN A 180 16.33 29.42 4.81
C ASN A 180 17.08 29.92 3.55
N TYR A 181 16.34 30.16 2.46
CA TYR A 181 16.77 30.87 1.27
C TYR A 181 15.85 32.08 1.06
#